data_AF-A0A848YKI5-F1
#
_entry.id   AF-A0A848YKI5-F1
#
_cell.length_a   1.000
_cell.length_b   1.000
_cell.length_c   1.000
_cell.angle_alpha   90.00
_cell.angle_beta   90.00
_cell.angle_gamma   90.00
#
_symmetry.space_group_name_H-M   'P 1'
#
loop_
_entity.id
_entity.type
_entity.pdbx_description
1 polymer ?
#
loop_
_entity_poly.entity_id
_entity_poly.type
_entity_poly.pdbx_seq_one_letter_code
_entity_poly.pdbx_strand_id
1 'polypeptide(L)'
;GRINPPMSDLLRLRQGGVDLPLDGGSDTLRASTTWRVDDDGRLSLVHGDSFIQWVEWREGERVHSQSVQPFGAAISRPESPHHTDQMELFVNHQLKPVHFWREDAIANAKRRYVVESN
;
A
#
# COMPACT_ATOMS: atom_id res chain seq x y z
N GLY A 1 23.05 18.12 16.58
CA GLY A 1 22.11 17.77 15.49
C GLY A 1 22.77 18.01 14.15
N ARG A 2 22.25 17.41 13.07
CA ARG A 2 22.68 17.66 11.69
C ARG A 2 21.61 18.46 10.95
N ILE A 3 22.02 19.33 10.03
CA ILE A 3 21.10 20.15 9.21
C ILE A 3 20.54 19.39 8.00
N ASN A 4 21.02 18.17 7.75
CA ASN A 4 20.67 17.33 6.62
C ASN A 4 20.29 15.90 7.05
N PRO A 5 19.26 15.72 7.90
CA PRO A 5 18.76 14.39 8.15
C PRO A 5 18.26 13.74 6.84
N PRO A 6 18.51 12.44 6.61
CA PRO A 6 17.80 11.63 5.64
C PRO A 6 16.31 11.86 5.76
N MET A 7 15.67 12.04 4.61
CA MET A 7 14.22 12.22 4.55
C MET A 7 13.48 11.08 5.24
N SER A 8 13.96 9.84 5.11
CA SER A 8 13.40 8.64 5.73
C SER A 8 13.48 8.60 7.26
N ASP A 9 14.35 9.42 7.88
CA ASP A 9 14.37 9.57 9.34
C ASP A 9 13.19 10.43 9.81
N LEU A 10 12.62 11.26 8.93
CA LEU A 10 11.56 12.23 9.22
C LEU A 10 10.20 11.82 8.65
N LEU A 11 10.12 11.45 7.36
CA LEU A 11 8.90 11.01 6.69
C LEU A 11 8.66 9.53 6.99
N ARG A 12 7.50 9.22 7.57
CA ARG A 12 7.15 7.90 8.07
C ARG A 12 5.80 7.46 7.54
N LEU A 13 5.69 6.18 7.18
CA LEU A 13 4.43 5.50 6.98
C LEU A 13 4.07 4.79 8.28
N ARG A 14 3.08 5.34 9.00
CA ARG A 14 2.67 4.82 10.32
C ARG A 14 1.22 4.40 10.32
N GLN A 15 0.97 3.19 10.80
CA GLN A 15 -0.38 2.66 10.99
C GLN A 15 -0.35 1.54 12.03
N GLY A 16 -1.25 1.58 13.01
CA GLY A 16 -1.21 0.65 14.14
C GLY A 16 0.12 0.72 14.89
N GLY A 17 0.79 -0.42 15.07
CA GLY A 17 2.12 -0.51 15.67
C GLY A 17 3.29 -0.50 14.68
N VAL A 18 3.04 -0.25 13.38
CA VAL A 18 4.05 -0.30 12.33
C VAL A 18 4.55 1.11 12.00
N ASP A 19 5.87 1.27 11.92
CA ASP A 19 6.55 2.53 11.60
C ASP A 19 7.67 2.27 10.57
N LEU A 20 7.43 2.64 9.30
CA LEU A 20 8.38 2.41 8.20
C LEU A 20 8.91 3.73 7.60
N PRO A 21 10.17 3.75 7.12
CA PRO A 21 10.72 4.91 6.41
C PRO A 21 9.97 5.17 5.11
N LEU A 22 9.74 6.44 4.81
CA LEU A 22 9.07 6.87 3.60
C LEU A 22 9.90 7.91 2.84
N ASP A 23 9.73 7.96 1.53
CA ASP A 23 10.25 9.00 0.62
C ASP A 23 9.11 9.68 -0.16
N GLY A 24 9.44 10.45 -1.18
CA GLY A 24 8.46 11.23 -1.95
C GLY A 24 8.12 12.56 -1.28
N GLY A 25 7.11 13.23 -1.81
CA GLY A 25 6.74 14.57 -1.34
C GLY A 25 5.62 15.21 -2.14
N SER A 26 5.11 16.33 -1.61
CA SER A 26 4.09 17.14 -2.25
C SER A 26 4.57 17.57 -3.64
N ASP A 27 3.68 17.46 -4.63
CA ASP A 27 3.94 17.83 -6.03
C ASP A 27 5.13 17.11 -6.70
N THR A 28 5.44 15.88 -6.25
CA THR A 28 6.41 14.99 -6.90
C THR A 28 5.72 13.81 -7.59
N LEU A 29 6.46 13.06 -8.43
CA LEU A 29 5.93 11.84 -9.08
C LEU A 29 5.46 10.78 -8.07
N ARG A 30 6.07 10.74 -6.87
CA ARG A 30 5.64 9.91 -5.74
C ARG A 30 4.93 10.83 -4.74
N ALA A 31 3.66 11.07 -5.00
CA ALA A 31 2.88 12.12 -4.37
C ALA A 31 2.44 11.71 -2.97
N SER A 32 3.35 11.81 -2.01
CA SER A 32 3.02 11.81 -0.59
C SER A 32 2.83 13.26 -0.17
N THR A 33 1.59 13.70 0.07
CA THR A 33 1.24 15.14 -0.06
C THR A 33 0.90 15.83 1.25
N THR A 34 0.27 15.13 2.20
CA THR A 34 -0.14 15.71 3.49
C THR A 34 0.35 14.85 4.64
N TRP A 35 0.92 15.51 5.64
CA TRP A 35 1.53 14.88 6.81
C TRP A 35 0.96 15.47 8.09
N ARG A 36 0.96 14.66 9.14
CA ARG A 36 0.81 15.12 10.51
C ARG A 36 2.18 15.06 11.19
N VAL A 37 2.55 16.13 11.89
CA VAL A 37 3.67 16.11 12.84
C VAL A 37 3.20 15.37 14.08
N ASP A 38 3.80 14.23 14.39
CA ASP A 38 3.54 13.50 15.63
C ASP A 38 4.41 14.04 16.78
N ASP A 39 4.11 13.65 18.03
CA ASP A 39 4.78 14.16 19.24
C ASP A 39 6.30 13.95 19.27
N ASP A 40 6.80 12.95 18.53
CA ASP A 40 8.24 12.68 18.38
C ASP A 40 8.91 13.53 17.29
N GLY A 41 8.16 14.47 16.70
CA GLY A 41 8.62 15.39 15.66
C GLY A 41 8.68 14.79 14.26
N ARG A 42 8.32 13.52 14.07
CA ARG A 42 8.30 12.87 12.75
C ARG A 42 7.00 13.15 12.01
N LEU A 43 7.05 13.06 10.69
CA LEU A 43 5.97 13.37 9.76
C LEU A 43 5.30 12.08 9.28
N SER A 44 4.09 11.82 9.76
CA SER A 44 3.29 10.66 9.35
C SER A 44 2.41 10.99 8.15
N LEU A 45 2.45 10.14 7.11
CA LEU A 45 1.59 10.27 5.94
C LEU A 45 0.10 10.17 6.32
N VAL A 46 -0.69 11.17 5.90
CA VAL A 46 -2.16 11.20 6.08
C VAL A 46 -2.89 11.14 4.74
N HIS A 47 -2.32 11.76 3.71
CA HIS A 47 -2.88 11.78 2.36
C HIS A 47 -1.75 11.78 1.32
N GLY A 48 -1.97 11.10 0.20
CA GLY A 48 -0.98 10.94 -0.85
C GLY A 48 -1.30 9.73 -1.73
N ASP A 49 -0.24 9.01 -2.13
CA ASP A 49 -0.34 7.77 -2.89
C ASP A 49 -1.37 6.83 -2.26
N SER A 50 -2.26 6.31 -3.10
CA SER A 50 -3.34 5.43 -2.69
C SER A 50 -3.19 4.09 -3.40
N PHE A 51 -4.27 3.54 -3.96
CA PHE A 51 -4.18 2.31 -4.73
C PHE A 51 -3.39 2.54 -6.03
N ILE A 52 -2.28 1.82 -6.17
CA ILE A 52 -1.46 1.83 -7.39
C ILE A 52 -1.67 0.49 -8.08
N GLN A 53 -1.99 0.52 -9.37
CA GLN A 53 -2.11 -0.68 -10.20
C GLN A 53 -1.38 -0.48 -11.53
N TRP A 54 -0.54 -1.45 -11.84
CA TRP A 54 0.09 -1.61 -13.14
C TRP A 54 -0.63 -2.70 -13.92
N VAL A 55 -0.99 -2.43 -15.18
CA VAL A 55 -1.70 -3.37 -16.04
C VAL A 55 -1.07 -3.39 -17.42
N GLU A 56 -0.79 -4.59 -17.91
CA GLU A 56 -0.21 -4.83 -19.23
C GLU A 56 -1.17 -5.67 -20.08
N TRP A 57 -1.40 -5.22 -21.32
CA TRP A 57 -2.11 -5.94 -22.36
C TRP A 57 -1.18 -6.12 -23.55
N ARG A 58 -1.08 -7.36 -24.03
CA ARG A 58 -0.31 -7.72 -25.21
C ARG A 58 -1.22 -8.52 -26.15
N GLU A 59 -1.02 -8.35 -27.45
CA GLU A 59 -1.83 -9.03 -28.45
C GLU A 59 -1.71 -10.55 -28.29
N GLY A 60 -2.85 -11.24 -28.15
CA GLY A 60 -2.90 -12.69 -27.98
C GLY A 60 -2.53 -13.21 -26.58
N GLU A 61 -2.18 -12.36 -25.62
CA GLU A 61 -1.80 -12.78 -24.26
C GLU A 61 -2.88 -12.48 -23.21
N ARG A 62 -2.81 -13.19 -22.08
CA ARG A 62 -3.61 -12.88 -20.89
C ARG A 62 -3.14 -11.54 -20.30
N VAL A 63 -4.09 -10.66 -19.93
CA VAL A 63 -3.79 -9.45 -19.15
C VAL A 63 -3.01 -9.82 -17.89
N HIS A 64 -1.92 -9.09 -17.64
CA HIS A 64 -1.13 -9.16 -16.42
C HIS A 64 -1.35 -7.89 -15.61
N SER A 65 -1.50 -8.03 -14.29
CA SER A 65 -1.58 -6.86 -13.43
C SER A 65 -0.97 -7.10 -12.06
N GLN A 66 -0.42 -6.03 -11.50
CA GLN A 66 0.14 -5.98 -10.16
C GLN A 66 -0.35 -4.71 -9.46
N SER A 67 -0.44 -4.75 -8.14
CA SER A 67 -0.89 -3.59 -7.36
C SER A 67 -0.24 -3.51 -6.00
N VAL A 68 -0.38 -2.35 -5.38
CA VAL A 68 -0.10 -2.14 -3.96
C VAL A 68 -1.10 -1.14 -3.39
N GLN A 69 -1.47 -1.35 -2.14
CA GLN A 69 -2.21 -0.39 -1.34
C GLN A 69 -1.33 -0.01 -0.14
N PRO A 70 -0.96 1.27 0.05
CA PRO A 70 0.12 1.67 0.95
C PRO A 70 0.06 1.07 2.35
N PHE A 71 -1.13 0.89 2.92
CA PHE A 71 -1.30 0.27 4.22
C PHE A 71 -1.72 -1.21 4.09
N GLY A 72 -2.90 -1.43 3.55
CA GLY A 72 -3.52 -2.74 3.38
C GLY A 72 -4.97 -2.61 2.94
N ALA A 73 -5.60 -3.73 2.57
CA ALA A 73 -6.96 -3.76 2.03
C ALA A 73 -8.07 -3.59 3.10
N ALA A 74 -7.70 -3.52 4.38
CA ALA A 74 -8.62 -3.38 5.51
C ALA A 74 -8.22 -2.21 6.42
N ILE A 75 -7.97 -1.04 5.83
CA ILE A 75 -7.42 0.15 6.51
C ILE A 75 -8.22 0.59 7.76
N SER A 76 -9.53 0.38 7.80
CA SER A 76 -10.39 0.76 8.93
C SER A 76 -10.61 -0.35 9.97
N ARG A 77 -9.96 -1.51 9.83
CA ARG A 77 -10.15 -2.69 10.70
C ARG A 77 -8.82 -3.12 11.33
N PRO A 78 -8.45 -2.59 12.51
CA PRO A 78 -7.15 -2.85 13.14
C PRO A 78 -6.84 -4.32 13.38
N GLU A 79 -7.86 -5.12 13.73
CA GLU A 79 -7.71 -6.57 13.99
C GLU A 79 -7.61 -7.42 12.71
N SER A 80 -7.78 -6.82 11.54
CA SER A 80 -7.64 -7.54 10.28
C SER A 80 -6.18 -7.80 9.98
N PRO A 81 -5.79 -9.01 9.52
CA PRO A 81 -4.42 -9.23 9.03
C PRO A 81 -4.09 -8.34 7.83
N HIS A 82 -5.11 -7.80 7.14
CA HIS A 82 -4.96 -6.92 5.99
C HIS A 82 -4.95 -5.42 6.35
N HIS A 83 -4.69 -5.08 7.61
CA HIS A 83 -4.63 -3.69 8.07
C HIS A 83 -3.33 -2.99 7.63
N THR A 84 -2.20 -3.68 7.74
CA THR A 84 -0.84 -3.15 7.51
C THR A 84 0.03 -4.07 6.63
N ASP A 85 -0.54 -5.14 6.06
CA ASP A 85 0.21 -6.21 5.38
C ASP A 85 0.86 -5.82 4.05
N GLN A 86 0.62 -4.61 3.56
CA GLN A 86 1.21 -4.11 2.31
C GLN A 86 2.17 -2.94 2.53
N MET A 87 2.31 -2.45 3.77
CA MET A 87 3.22 -1.34 4.10
C MET A 87 4.65 -1.61 3.68
N GLU A 88 5.16 -2.81 3.95
CA GLU A 88 6.52 -3.20 3.59
C GLU A 88 6.73 -3.26 2.07
N LEU A 89 5.74 -3.77 1.32
CA LEU A 89 5.79 -3.78 -0.15
C LEU A 89 5.83 -2.35 -0.68
N PHE A 90 5.01 -1.47 -0.13
CA PHE A 90 4.89 -0.08 -0.60
C PHE A 90 6.17 0.73 -0.39
N VAL A 91 6.78 0.66 0.81
CA VAL A 91 8.03 1.41 1.08
C VAL A 91 9.23 0.84 0.30
N ASN A 92 9.18 -0.43 -0.08
CA ASN A 92 10.20 -1.08 -0.91
C ASN A 92 9.92 -0.99 -2.42
N HIS A 93 8.89 -0.24 -2.84
CA HIS A 93 8.49 -0.10 -4.24
C HIS A 93 8.16 -1.43 -4.94
N GLN A 94 7.59 -2.36 -4.20
CA GLN A 94 7.19 -3.67 -4.68
C GLN A 94 5.68 -3.73 -4.90
N LEU A 95 5.28 -4.43 -5.95
CA LEU A 95 3.88 -4.70 -6.26
C LEU A 95 3.60 -6.19 -6.03
N LYS A 96 2.39 -6.50 -5.56
CA LYS A 96 1.89 -7.87 -5.49
C LYS A 96 1.06 -8.20 -6.74
N PRO A 97 0.99 -9.47 -7.16
CA PRO A 97 0.11 -9.85 -8.27
C PRO A 97 -1.36 -9.55 -7.95
N VAL A 98 -2.11 -9.17 -8.99
CA VAL A 98 -3.57 -9.16 -8.98
C VAL A 98 -4.04 -10.38 -9.77
N HIS A 99 -4.66 -11.32 -9.08
CA HIS A 99 -5.19 -12.55 -9.68
C HIS A 99 -6.49 -12.25 -10.44
N PHE A 100 -6.36 -11.62 -11.61
CA PHE A 100 -7.47 -11.13 -12.43
C PHE A 100 -8.32 -12.26 -13.03
N TRP A 101 -7.67 -13.35 -13.45
CA TRP A 101 -8.37 -14.46 -14.07
C TRP A 101 -9.03 -15.37 -13.05
N ARG A 102 -10.16 -15.93 -13.43
CA ARG A 102 -10.98 -16.77 -12.55
C ARG A 102 -10.19 -17.92 -11.92
N GLU A 103 -9.42 -18.65 -12.71
CA GLU A 103 -8.60 -19.77 -12.24
C GLU A 103 -7.55 -19.31 -11.21
N ASP A 104 -6.88 -18.18 -11.46
CA ASP A 104 -5.89 -17.62 -10.54
C ASP A 104 -6.56 -17.16 -9.24
N ALA A 105 -7.71 -16.48 -9.35
CA ALA A 105 -8.47 -15.99 -8.20
C ALA A 105 -8.94 -17.14 -7.31
N ILE A 106 -9.42 -18.24 -7.91
CA ILE A 106 -9.84 -19.45 -7.18
C ILE A 106 -8.64 -20.12 -6.52
N ALA A 107 -7.52 -20.29 -7.25
CA ALA A 107 -6.32 -20.95 -6.73
C ALA A 107 -5.68 -20.19 -5.56
N ASN A 108 -5.80 -18.86 -5.53
CA ASN A 108 -5.20 -18.00 -4.50
C ASN A 108 -6.18 -17.53 -3.42
N ALA A 109 -7.45 -17.97 -3.47
CA ALA A 109 -8.46 -17.57 -2.51
C ALA A 109 -8.15 -18.09 -1.10
N LYS A 110 -8.19 -17.21 -0.08
CA LYS A 110 -8.07 -17.60 1.33
C LYS A 110 -9.40 -17.98 1.97
N ARG A 111 -10.51 -17.43 1.47
CA ARG A 111 -11.87 -17.68 1.97
C ARG A 111 -12.85 -17.60 0.80
N ARG A 112 -13.91 -18.40 0.85
CA ARG A 112 -15.01 -18.41 -0.13
C ARG A 112 -16.33 -18.30 0.62
N TYR A 113 -17.20 -17.44 0.14
CA TYR A 113 -18.55 -17.26 0.68
C TYR A 113 -19.56 -17.61 -0.42
N VAL A 114 -20.63 -18.30 -0.04
CA VAL A 114 -21.80 -18.54 -0.90
C VAL A 114 -22.93 -17.72 -0.32
N VAL A 115 -23.57 -16.91 -1.14
CA VAL A 115 -24.70 -16.07 -0.76
C VAL A 115 -25.93 -16.60 -1.50
N GLU A 116 -26.96 -16.95 -0.76
CA GLU A 116 -28.25 -17.38 -1.28
C GLU A 116 -29.29 -16.33 -0.87
N SER A 117 -30.22 -16.01 -1.77
CA SER A 117 -31.42 -15.28 -1.36
C SER A 117 -32.48 -16.30 -0.96
N ASN A 118 -33.26 -15.95 0.06
CA ASN A 118 -34.50 -16.66 0.36
C ASN A 118 -35.52 -16.51 -0.78
#